data_AF-A0A7W1M4P2-F1
#
_entry.id   AF-A0A7W1M4P2-F1
#
_cell.length_a   1.000
_cell.length_b   1.000
_cell.length_c   1.000
_cell.angle_alpha   90.00
_cell.angle_beta   90.00
_cell.angle_gamma   90.00
#
_symmetry.space_group_name_H-M   'P 1'
#
loop_
_entity.id
_entity.type
_entity.pdbx_description
1 polymer ?
#
loop_
_entity_poly.entity_id
_entity_poly.type
_entity_poly.pdbx_seq_one_letter_code
_entity_poly.pdbx_strand_id
1 'polypeptide(L)'
;MFHVEMRQFPHNFCSFNIGDDELRAIVDPWVRDRPVDFGERRWSPLEARMKILEGPELSLQQLSMGRGWQAAQRTSEDVTDRVIAAATQAMVSAGAQTQGAMPGSAAINDPLAFGFQIASLLGSEPMRLLEAWRDAAAGSPSLTPSQTLALAEHNLASD
;
A
#
# COMPACT_ATOMS: atom_id res chain seq x y z
N MET A 1 -10.33 -23.85 1.22
CA MET A 1 -10.87 -23.65 2.58
C MET A 1 -9.76 -23.10 3.45
N PHE A 2 -10.04 -22.10 4.28
CA PHE A 2 -9.01 -21.37 5.01
C PHE A 2 -9.24 -21.37 6.52
N HIS A 3 -8.16 -21.15 7.26
CA HIS A 3 -8.16 -21.00 8.72
C HIS A 3 -7.31 -19.78 9.06
N VAL A 4 -7.85 -18.86 9.84
CA VAL A 4 -7.21 -17.56 10.12
C VAL A 4 -7.00 -17.39 11.61
N GLU A 5 -5.77 -17.04 11.99
CA GLU A 5 -5.42 -16.63 13.35
C GLU A 5 -5.08 -15.14 13.36
N MET A 6 -5.70 -14.41 14.28
CA MET A 6 -5.33 -13.05 14.68
C MET A 6 -4.66 -13.08 16.04
N ARG A 7 -3.49 -12.44 16.17
CA ARG A 7 -2.74 -12.36 17.44
C ARG A 7 -2.35 -10.93 17.76
N GLN A 8 -2.69 -10.48 18.95
CA GLN A 8 -2.29 -9.21 19.55
C GLN A 8 -2.18 -9.45 21.05
N PHE A 9 -0.98 -9.53 21.62
CA PHE A 9 -0.82 -9.87 23.03
C PHE A 9 -1.66 -8.95 23.94
N PRO A 10 -2.48 -9.48 24.87
CA PRO A 10 -2.61 -10.88 25.29
C PRO A 10 -3.68 -11.71 24.53
N HIS A 11 -4.35 -11.13 23.55
CA HIS A 11 -5.48 -11.72 22.82
C HIS A 11 -5.04 -12.53 21.60
N ASN A 12 -5.69 -13.67 21.41
CA ASN A 12 -5.68 -14.42 20.16
C ASN A 12 -7.12 -14.74 19.77
N PHE A 13 -7.36 -14.90 18.49
CA PHE A 13 -8.63 -15.40 17.98
C PHE A 13 -8.39 -16.21 16.72
N CYS A 14 -9.05 -17.36 16.62
CA CYS A 14 -8.95 -18.26 15.47
C CYS A 14 -10.34 -18.43 14.86
N SER A 15 -10.44 -18.30 13.55
CA SER A 15 -11.58 -18.79 12.78
C SER A 15 -11.14 -19.93 11.89
N PHE A 16 -12.01 -20.92 11.69
CA PHE A 16 -11.73 -22.15 10.97
C PHE A 16 -12.78 -22.37 9.89
N ASN A 17 -12.42 -23.11 8.85
CA ASN A 17 -13.34 -23.51 7.79
C ASN A 17 -14.01 -22.31 7.09
N ILE A 18 -13.26 -21.23 6.85
CA ILE A 18 -13.77 -20.06 6.13
C ILE A 18 -13.56 -20.20 4.62
N GLY A 19 -14.54 -19.72 3.85
CA GLY A 19 -14.50 -19.70 2.39
C GLY A 19 -13.73 -18.50 1.83
N ASP A 20 -13.53 -18.48 0.51
CA ASP A 20 -12.81 -17.41 -0.19
C ASP A 20 -13.45 -16.03 0.00
N ASP A 21 -14.78 -15.92 -0.05
CA ASP A 21 -15.49 -14.64 0.09
C ASP A 21 -15.33 -14.06 1.50
N GLU A 22 -15.42 -14.90 2.52
CA GLU A 22 -15.22 -14.50 3.92
C GLU A 22 -13.75 -14.13 4.17
N LEU A 23 -12.81 -14.92 3.63
CA LEU A 23 -11.39 -14.58 3.69
C LEU A 23 -11.13 -13.22 3.03
N ARG A 24 -11.70 -12.96 1.86
CA ARG A 24 -11.55 -11.68 1.14
C ARG A 24 -12.08 -10.51 1.96
N ALA A 25 -13.24 -10.68 2.60
CA ALA A 25 -13.82 -9.65 3.48
C ALA A 25 -12.90 -9.26 4.65
N ILE A 26 -12.04 -10.17 5.10
CA ILE A 26 -11.06 -9.95 6.17
C ILE A 26 -9.75 -9.36 5.60
N VAL A 27 -9.24 -9.93 4.50
CA VAL A 27 -7.94 -9.58 3.91
C VAL A 27 -7.96 -8.22 3.22
N ASP A 28 -9.02 -7.89 2.49
CA ASP A 28 -9.13 -6.63 1.75
C ASP A 28 -8.98 -5.37 2.62
N PRO A 29 -9.69 -5.24 3.77
CA PRO A 29 -9.45 -4.12 4.68
C PRO A 29 -8.08 -4.21 5.36
N TRP A 30 -7.58 -5.42 5.64
CA TRP A 30 -6.29 -5.62 6.28
C TRP A 30 -5.12 -5.08 5.45
N VAL A 31 -5.06 -5.39 4.15
CA VAL A 31 -4.01 -4.88 3.24
C VAL A 31 -4.12 -3.39 2.94
N ARG A 32 -5.26 -2.77 3.30
CA ARG A 32 -5.49 -1.33 3.21
C ARG A 32 -5.18 -0.59 4.52
N ASP A 33 -4.50 -1.25 5.45
CA ASP A 33 -4.20 -0.75 6.80
C ASP A 33 -5.45 -0.31 7.57
N ARG A 34 -6.62 -0.91 7.27
CA ARG A 34 -7.88 -0.61 7.96
C ARG A 34 -8.17 -1.65 9.04
N PRO A 35 -8.72 -1.23 10.19
CA PRO A 35 -9.18 -2.18 11.20
C PRO A 35 -10.25 -3.12 10.65
N VAL A 36 -10.20 -4.38 11.09
CA VAL A 36 -11.13 -5.44 10.67
C VAL A 36 -11.88 -5.97 11.87
N ASP A 37 -13.21 -6.08 11.74
CA ASP A 37 -14.04 -6.74 12.74
C ASP A 37 -13.95 -8.25 12.52
N PHE A 38 -13.38 -8.97 13.48
CA PHE A 38 -13.15 -10.42 13.40
C PHE A 38 -13.42 -11.07 14.75
N GLY A 39 -14.48 -11.88 14.80
CA GLY A 39 -15.09 -12.35 16.06
C GLY A 39 -15.80 -11.21 16.78
N GLU A 40 -15.51 -11.05 18.07
CA GLU A 40 -16.11 -10.01 18.92
C GLU A 40 -15.20 -8.77 19.08
N ARG A 41 -14.05 -8.74 18.37
CA ARG A 41 -13.05 -7.67 18.49
C ARG A 41 -12.71 -7.07 17.15
N ARG A 42 -12.29 -5.81 17.21
CA ARG A 42 -11.67 -5.09 16.10
C ARG A 42 -10.15 -5.25 16.15
N TRP A 43 -9.55 -5.64 15.04
CA TRP A 43 -8.12 -5.91 14.91
C TRP A 43 -7.47 -4.90 13.99
N SER A 44 -6.36 -4.30 14.44
CA SER A 44 -5.59 -3.33 13.66
C SER A 44 -4.37 -4.01 13.03
N PRO A 45 -4.13 -3.87 11.71
CA PRO A 45 -2.93 -4.39 11.05
C PRO A 45 -1.61 -3.87 11.64
N LEU A 46 -1.65 -2.71 12.29
CA LEU A 46 -0.48 -2.09 12.94
C LEU A 46 -0.10 -2.74 14.28
N GLU A 47 -1.08 -3.32 14.97
CA GLU A 47 -0.91 -3.84 16.34
C GLU A 47 -1.04 -5.37 16.43
N ALA A 48 -1.65 -5.98 15.42
CA ALA A 48 -1.96 -7.40 15.38
C ALA A 48 -1.25 -8.09 14.21
N ARG A 49 -1.01 -9.39 14.36
CA ARG A 49 -0.52 -10.26 13.29
C ARG A 49 -1.63 -11.17 12.81
N MET A 50 -1.75 -11.30 11.50
CA MET A 50 -2.63 -12.24 10.83
C MET A 50 -1.81 -13.42 10.30
N LYS A 51 -2.34 -14.64 10.46
CA LYS A 51 -1.81 -15.85 9.83
C LYS A 51 -2.94 -16.61 9.15
N ILE A 52 -2.71 -17.03 7.92
CA ILE A 52 -3.70 -17.67 7.05
C ILE A 52 -3.16 -19.03 6.63
N LEU A 53 -3.92 -20.08 6.95
CA LEU A 53 -3.63 -21.45 6.54
C LEU A 53 -4.67 -21.92 5.53
N GLU A 54 -4.23 -22.62 4.48
CA GLU A 54 -5.10 -23.27 3.51
C GLU A 54 -4.99 -24.78 3.63
N GLY A 55 -6.13 -25.47 3.75
CA GLY A 55 -6.11 -26.92 3.91
C GLY A 55 -7.52 -27.53 3.97
N PRO A 56 -7.62 -28.80 4.40
CA PRO A 56 -8.89 -29.48 4.49
C PRO A 56 -9.80 -28.85 5.55
N GLU A 57 -11.11 -29.12 5.43
CA GLU A 57 -12.08 -28.78 6.47
C GLU A 57 -11.76 -29.55 7.76
N LEU A 58 -11.72 -28.82 8.87
CA LEU A 58 -11.53 -29.39 10.20
C LEU A 58 -12.86 -29.81 10.80
N SER A 59 -12.95 -31.07 11.20
CA SER A 59 -14.11 -31.61 11.89
C SER A 59 -14.29 -31.00 13.29
N LEU A 60 -15.52 -31.03 13.82
CA LEU A 60 -15.84 -30.56 15.17
C LEU A 60 -14.93 -31.18 16.25
N GLN A 61 -14.56 -32.46 16.09
CA GLN A 61 -13.66 -33.15 17.01
C GLN A 61 -12.27 -32.51 17.06
N GLN A 62 -11.75 -32.06 15.91
CA GLN A 62 -10.44 -31.40 15.81
C GLN A 62 -10.48 -29.96 16.35
N LEU A 63 -11.62 -29.29 16.25
CA LEU A 63 -11.83 -27.93 16.77
C LEU A 63 -12.05 -27.90 18.30
N SER A 64 -12.40 -29.03 18.90
CA SER A 64 -12.66 -29.11 20.34
C SER A 64 -11.42 -28.84 21.20
N MET A 65 -11.65 -28.34 22.43
CA MET A 65 -10.62 -28.16 23.47
C MET A 65 -9.40 -27.31 23.04
N GLY A 66 -9.58 -26.31 22.18
CA GLY A 66 -8.50 -25.40 21.75
C GLY A 66 -7.44 -26.07 20.86
N ARG A 67 -7.72 -27.26 20.31
CA ARG A 67 -6.77 -28.01 19.47
C ARG A 67 -6.84 -27.63 17.99
N GLY A 68 -7.86 -26.86 17.59
CA GLY A 68 -8.12 -26.52 16.19
C GLY A 68 -6.91 -25.91 15.48
N TRP A 69 -6.22 -24.94 16.10
CA TRP A 69 -5.08 -24.28 15.47
C TRP A 69 -3.86 -25.20 15.28
N GLN A 70 -3.64 -26.11 16.22
CA GLN A 70 -2.55 -27.10 16.13
C GLN A 70 -2.87 -28.20 15.10
N ALA A 71 -4.16 -28.52 14.90
CA ALA A 71 -4.60 -29.42 13.84
C ALA A 71 -4.49 -28.76 12.46
N ALA A 72 -4.90 -27.49 12.34
CA ALA A 72 -4.77 -26.69 11.13
C ALA A 72 -3.31 -26.64 10.66
N GLN A 73 -2.38 -26.22 11.54
CA GLN A 73 -0.95 -26.12 11.22
C GLN A 73 -0.31 -27.43 10.75
N ARG A 74 -0.82 -28.59 11.19
CA ARG A 74 -0.28 -29.90 10.77
C ARG A 74 -0.81 -30.36 9.42
N THR A 75 -1.99 -29.91 9.03
CA THR A 75 -2.75 -30.44 7.89
C THR A 75 -2.92 -29.43 6.76
N SER A 76 -2.51 -28.18 7.00
CA SER A 76 -2.69 -27.04 6.10
C SER A 76 -1.34 -26.39 5.81
N GLU A 77 -1.27 -25.70 4.67
CA GLU A 77 -0.12 -24.91 4.24
C GLU A 77 -0.26 -23.46 4.69
N ASP A 78 0.85 -22.81 5.06
CA ASP A 78 0.87 -21.38 5.37
C ASP A 78 0.88 -20.57 4.07
N VAL A 79 -0.24 -19.91 3.78
CA VAL A 79 -0.44 -19.14 2.54
C VAL A 79 -0.50 -17.64 2.80
N THR A 80 -0.13 -17.21 4.01
CA THR A 80 -0.26 -15.81 4.46
C THR A 80 0.37 -14.83 3.47
N ASP A 81 1.65 -15.01 3.15
CA ASP A 81 2.38 -14.10 2.26
C ASP A 81 1.79 -14.10 0.85
N ARG A 82 1.39 -15.26 0.35
CA ARG A 82 0.78 -15.42 -0.98
C ARG A 82 -0.54 -14.67 -1.07
N VAL A 83 -1.40 -14.80 -0.05
CA VAL A 83 -2.72 -14.16 0.00
C VAL A 83 -2.59 -12.65 0.16
N ILE A 84 -1.72 -12.19 1.06
CA ILE A 84 -1.47 -10.75 1.28
C ILE A 84 -0.88 -10.11 0.02
N ALA A 85 0.09 -10.77 -0.64
CA ALA A 85 0.66 -10.28 -1.89
C ALA A 85 -0.39 -10.19 -3.01
N ALA A 86 -1.21 -11.23 -3.19
CA ALA A 86 -2.27 -11.24 -4.21
C ALA A 86 -3.31 -10.13 -3.96
N ALA A 87 -3.74 -9.94 -2.71
CA ALA A 87 -4.68 -8.87 -2.36
C ALA A 87 -4.07 -7.47 -2.54
N THR A 88 -2.79 -7.30 -2.23
CA THR A 88 -2.06 -6.04 -2.48
C THR A 88 -1.97 -5.73 -3.97
N GLN A 89 -1.65 -6.72 -4.81
CA GLN A 89 -1.61 -6.56 -6.27
C GLN A 89 -3.00 -6.23 -6.85
N ALA A 90 -4.06 -6.89 -6.34
CA ALA A 90 -5.43 -6.59 -6.74
C ALA A 90 -5.82 -5.15 -6.36
N MET A 91 -5.41 -4.67 -5.19
CA MET A 91 -5.62 -3.28 -4.76
C MET A 91 -4.92 -2.29 -5.69
N VAL A 92 -3.64 -2.52 -6.02
CA VAL A 92 -2.88 -1.65 -6.95
C VAL A 92 -3.55 -1.63 -8.33
N SER A 93 -3.97 -2.79 -8.82
CA SER A 93 -4.65 -2.92 -10.12
C SER A 93 -6.01 -2.21 -10.15
N ALA A 94 -6.79 -2.30 -9.06
CA ALA A 94 -8.06 -1.58 -8.92
C ALA A 94 -7.85 -0.06 -8.77
N GLY A 95 -6.78 0.36 -8.09
CA GLY A 95 -6.37 1.76 -8.01
C GLY A 95 -5.99 2.33 -9.38
N ALA A 96 -5.26 1.56 -10.19
CA ALA A 96 -4.93 1.93 -11.57
C ALA A 96 -6.18 2.04 -12.47
N GLN A 97 -7.18 1.18 -12.27
CA GLN A 97 -8.46 1.26 -13.00
C GLN A 97 -9.35 2.44 -12.54
N THR A 98 -9.29 2.81 -11.25
CA THR A 98 -10.06 3.94 -10.70
C THR A 98 -9.42 5.29 -11.04
N GLN A 99 -8.11 5.33 -11.26
CA GLN A 99 -7.40 6.52 -11.79
C GLN A 99 -7.73 6.82 -13.26
N GLY A 100 -8.47 5.96 -13.96
CA GLY A 100 -9.02 6.24 -15.29
C GLY A 100 -10.23 7.19 -15.30
N ALA A 101 -10.77 7.57 -14.14
CA ALA A 101 -12.01 8.33 -14.01
C ALA A 101 -11.90 9.63 -13.19
N MET A 102 -10.73 10.29 -13.22
CA MET A 102 -10.65 11.72 -12.88
C MET A 102 -10.57 12.55 -14.17
N PRO A 103 -11.39 13.60 -14.35
CA PRO A 103 -11.20 14.59 -15.41
C PRO A 103 -9.92 15.37 -15.09
N GLY A 104 -8.79 14.83 -15.53
CA GLY A 104 -7.44 15.33 -15.25
C GLY A 104 -6.34 14.26 -15.36
N SER A 105 -6.66 12.98 -15.14
CA SER A 105 -5.67 11.88 -15.17
C SER A 105 -5.31 11.39 -16.57
N ALA A 106 -6.10 11.74 -17.60
CA ALA A 106 -5.73 11.45 -18.99
C ALA A 106 -4.42 12.13 -19.40
N ALA A 107 -4.04 13.24 -18.73
CA ALA A 107 -2.81 13.97 -19.04
C ALA A 107 -1.54 13.25 -18.58
N ILE A 108 -1.60 12.32 -17.61
CA ILE A 108 -0.39 11.67 -17.07
C ILE A 108 0.03 10.47 -17.94
N ASN A 109 -0.92 9.81 -18.62
CA ASN A 109 -0.64 8.71 -19.55
C ASN A 109 -0.29 9.18 -20.97
N ASP A 110 -0.47 10.47 -21.26
CA ASP A 110 0.01 11.11 -22.48
C ASP A 110 1.27 11.94 -22.14
N PRO A 111 2.47 11.48 -22.51
CA PRO A 111 3.73 12.15 -22.16
C PRO A 111 3.80 13.60 -22.70
N LEU A 112 3.07 13.93 -23.77
CA LEU A 112 3.02 15.30 -24.28
C LEU A 112 2.10 16.18 -23.42
N ALA A 113 0.94 15.68 -23.01
CA ALA A 113 0.02 16.41 -22.14
C ALA A 113 0.64 16.67 -20.76
N PHE A 114 1.35 15.68 -20.22
CA PHE A 114 2.12 15.83 -18.98
C PHE A 114 3.21 16.91 -19.11
N GLY A 115 3.93 16.93 -20.24
CA GLY A 115 4.94 17.94 -20.53
C GLY A 115 4.37 19.36 -20.55
N PHE A 116 3.22 19.58 -21.18
CA PHE A 116 2.55 20.88 -21.18
C PHE A 116 2.09 21.31 -19.78
N GLN A 117 1.59 20.37 -18.96
CA GLN A 117 1.18 20.65 -17.60
C GLN A 117 2.37 21.08 -16.72
N ILE A 118 3.50 20.38 -16.79
CA ILE A 118 4.73 20.78 -16.08
C ILE A 118 5.21 22.15 -16.56
N ALA A 119 5.25 22.38 -17.88
CA ALA A 119 5.68 23.67 -18.43
C ALA A 119 4.84 24.84 -17.90
N SER A 120 3.53 24.64 -17.68
CA SER A 120 2.66 25.68 -17.12
C SER A 120 2.97 26.03 -15.66
N LEU A 121 3.57 25.12 -14.89
CA LEU A 121 3.92 25.33 -13.49
C LEU A 121 5.24 26.08 -13.30
N LEU A 122 6.11 26.07 -14.31
CA LEU A 122 7.46 26.66 -14.26
C LEU A 122 7.48 28.16 -14.58
N GLY A 123 6.32 28.78 -14.81
CA GLY A 123 6.19 30.19 -15.14
C GLY A 123 6.59 30.53 -16.58
N SER A 124 6.77 31.82 -16.86
CA SER A 124 6.92 32.34 -18.22
C SER A 124 8.29 32.08 -18.85
N GLU A 125 9.34 31.84 -18.05
CA GLU A 125 10.73 31.71 -18.51
C GLU A 125 11.46 30.48 -17.91
N PRO A 126 10.97 29.26 -18.14
CA PRO A 126 11.52 28.05 -17.53
C PRO A 126 12.98 27.77 -17.92
N MET A 127 13.38 28.20 -19.12
CA MET A 127 14.76 28.00 -19.60
C MET A 127 15.76 28.90 -18.88
N ARG A 128 15.39 30.14 -18.54
CA ARG A 128 16.26 31.04 -17.75
C ARG A 128 16.41 30.55 -16.33
N LEU A 129 15.34 30.03 -15.73
CA LEU A 129 15.40 29.38 -14.41
C LEU A 129 16.34 28.18 -14.41
N LEU A 130 16.27 27.35 -15.44
CA LEU A 130 17.16 26.20 -15.57
C LEU A 130 18.64 26.60 -15.73
N GLU A 131 18.93 27.62 -16.52
CA GLU A 131 20.28 28.14 -16.72
C GLU A 131 20.86 28.73 -15.43
N ALA A 132 20.11 29.62 -14.77
CA ALA A 132 20.51 30.21 -13.49
C ALA A 132 20.71 29.16 -12.39
N TRP A 133 19.90 28.11 -12.37
CA TRP A 133 20.05 27.00 -11.43
C TRP A 133 21.32 26.18 -11.67
N ARG A 134 21.67 25.93 -12.94
CA ARG A 134 22.91 25.21 -13.29
C ARG A 134 24.14 26.02 -12.90
N ASP A 135 24.11 27.33 -13.10
CA ASP A 135 25.21 28.22 -12.72
C ASP A 135 25.35 28.31 -11.20
N ALA A 136 24.25 28.42 -10.46
CA ALA A 136 24.23 28.39 -9.00
C ALA A 136 24.74 27.05 -8.45
N ALA A 137 24.35 25.92 -9.06
CA ALA A 137 24.81 24.60 -8.66
C ALA A 137 26.31 24.40 -8.88
N ALA A 138 26.85 24.93 -9.99
CA ALA A 138 28.27 24.89 -10.28
C ALA A 138 29.09 25.77 -9.32
N GLY A 139 28.55 26.92 -8.92
CA GLY A 139 29.20 27.85 -7.99
C GLY A 139 29.08 27.48 -6.50
N SER A 140 28.17 26.59 -6.13
CA SER A 140 27.87 26.27 -4.72
C SER A 140 27.48 24.80 -4.50
N PRO A 141 28.42 23.84 -4.65
CA PRO A 141 28.14 22.40 -4.61
C PRO A 141 27.75 21.85 -3.23
N SER A 142 27.91 22.63 -2.15
CA SER A 142 27.53 22.25 -0.78
C SER A 142 26.09 22.58 -0.42
N LEU A 143 25.36 23.33 -1.27
CA LEU A 143 23.97 23.68 -1.06
C LEU A 143 23.05 22.50 -1.42
N THR A 144 21.94 22.39 -0.70
CA THR A 144 20.89 21.44 -1.08
C THR A 144 20.22 21.89 -2.38
N PRO A 145 19.61 20.98 -3.15
CA PRO A 145 18.93 21.32 -4.40
C PRO A 145 17.88 22.44 -4.25
N SER A 146 17.17 22.48 -3.12
CA SER A 146 16.18 23.53 -2.82
C SER A 146 16.82 24.87 -2.51
N GLN A 147 17.97 24.89 -1.83
CA GLN A 147 18.72 26.13 -1.57
C GLN A 147 19.33 26.70 -2.85
N THR A 148 19.85 25.84 -3.73
CA THR A 148 20.36 26.23 -5.05
C THR A 148 19.25 26.80 -5.94
N LEU A 149 18.04 26.22 -5.89
CA LEU A 149 16.88 26.75 -6.60
C LEU A 149 16.48 28.14 -6.08
N ALA A 150 16.38 28.31 -4.75
CA ALA A 150 16.08 29.61 -4.17
C ALA A 150 17.12 30.69 -4.53
N LEU A 151 18.40 30.32 -4.62
CA LEU A 151 19.47 31.22 -5.06
C LEU A 151 19.31 31.60 -6.55
N ALA A 152 18.96 30.66 -7.41
CA ALA A 152 18.71 30.90 -8.82
C ALA A 152 17.52 31.84 -9.05
N GLU A 153 16.42 31.63 -8.33
CA GLU A 153 15.25 32.51 -8.35
C GLU A 153 15.61 33.93 -7.88
N HIS A 154 16.41 34.06 -6.82
CA HIS A 154 16.87 35.36 -6.32
C HIS A 154 17.75 36.11 -7.33
N ASN A 155 18.66 35.40 -8.02
CA ASN A 155 19.51 35.98 -9.05
C ASN A 155 18.69 36.49 -10.25
N LEU A 156 17.69 35.73 -10.68
CA LEU A 156 16.79 36.14 -11.77
C LEU A 156 15.87 37.30 -11.40
N ALA A 157 15.53 37.45 -10.12
CA ALA A 157 14.75 38.60 -9.64
C ALA A 157 15.59 39.88 -9.53
N SER A 158 16.92 39.76 -9.58
CA SER A 158 17.88 40.85 -9.39
C SER A 158 18.53 41.32 -10.70
N ASP A 159 18.25 40.64 -11.82
CA ASP A 159 18.65 40.98 -13.19
C ASP A 159 17.55 41.80 -13.90
#